data_AF-A0A380NDY2-F1
#
_entry.id   AF-A0A380NDY2-F1
#
_cell.length_a   1.000
_cell.length_b   1.000
_cell.length_c   1.000
_cell.angle_alpha   90.00
_cell.angle_beta   90.00
_cell.angle_gamma   90.00
#
_symmetry.space_group_name_H-M   'P 1'
#
loop_
_entity.id
_entity.type
_entity.pdbx_description
1 polymer ?
#
loop_
_entity_poly.entity_id
_entity_poly.type
_entity_poly.pdbx_seq_one_letter_code
_entity_poly.pdbx_strand_id
1 'polypeptide(L)'
;MARRIATASLAVLAAAATAVTAPTPAAAAPPGEKDVTAVLFEWKFDSVARACTDSLGPAGYGYVQVSPPQEHIQGSQWWTSYQPVSYKIAGRLGDRAAFKSMVDTCHAAGVKVVADSVINHMAAGSGTGTGGSAYQKYDYPGIWSGADMDDCRSEINDYGNRANVQNCELVGLADLDTGEPYVRERIAAYLNDLLSLGVDGFRIDAAKHMPAADLTAIKAKVGDGGTYWKQEAIHGAGEAVQPSEYLGTGDVQEFRYARDLKRVFQNENLAHLKNFGEDWGHMQSGRSAVFVDNHDTERGGDTLNYKNGSAYTLAGVFMLAWPYGSPDVHSGYEFTDHDAGPPNGGTVNACYSDGWKCQHAWPEISSMVGLRNTARGQAVTNWWDNGGDQIAFGRGNKAYVAINHEGSALNRTFQSGLPGGDYCDIQSGDTVTVGADGAFTATVAPGTALALHTGARTCSGGGTGPGTGQTSASFHVDATTAWGENIYVTGDQAALGDWAPARALKLDPAAYPVWKLDVPLPAGTTFQYKYLRKDAAGNAVWESGGNRTATVGTTGALTLDDTWRG
;
A
#
# COMPACT_ATOMS: atom_id res chain seq x y z
N MET A 1 -56.21 -43.29 -72.79
CA MET A 1 -56.13 -43.94 -71.46
C MET A 1 -55.08 -43.22 -70.64
N ALA A 2 -55.43 -42.90 -69.39
CA ALA A 2 -54.69 -42.05 -68.47
C ALA A 2 -53.54 -42.78 -67.75
N ARG A 3 -52.60 -42.00 -67.18
CA ARG A 3 -51.99 -42.17 -65.84
C ARG A 3 -50.92 -41.06 -65.66
N ARG A 4 -51.28 -39.90 -65.09
CA ARG A 4 -51.24 -39.50 -63.67
C ARG A 4 -49.83 -39.52 -63.06
N ILE A 5 -49.39 -38.30 -62.76
CA ILE A 5 -48.12 -37.85 -62.15
C ILE A 5 -48.12 -38.18 -60.66
N ALA A 6 -46.97 -38.64 -60.13
CA ALA A 6 -46.69 -38.74 -58.71
C ALA A 6 -45.38 -37.99 -58.39
N THR A 7 -45.50 -36.99 -57.52
CA THR A 7 -44.44 -36.19 -56.91
C THR A 7 -43.59 -37.03 -55.95
N ALA A 8 -42.27 -36.97 -56.10
CA ALA A 8 -41.30 -37.58 -55.19
C ALA A 8 -40.76 -36.53 -54.22
N SER A 9 -40.92 -36.81 -52.92
CA SER A 9 -40.40 -36.02 -51.81
C SER A 9 -38.93 -36.38 -51.56
N LEU A 10 -38.00 -35.41 -51.65
CA LEU A 10 -36.62 -35.56 -51.19
C LEU A 10 -36.50 -35.11 -49.74
N ALA A 11 -36.03 -36.01 -48.88
CA ALA A 11 -35.64 -35.72 -47.51
C ALA A 11 -34.28 -34.98 -47.50
N VAL A 12 -34.23 -33.85 -46.79
CA VAL A 12 -32.99 -33.10 -46.52
C VAL A 12 -32.49 -33.50 -45.13
N LEU A 13 -31.28 -34.06 -45.07
CA LEU A 13 -30.53 -34.33 -43.84
C LEU A 13 -30.01 -33.02 -43.25
N ALA A 14 -30.35 -32.77 -41.98
CA ALA A 14 -29.84 -31.63 -41.21
C ALA A 14 -28.40 -31.91 -40.75
N ALA A 15 -27.46 -31.05 -41.17
CA ALA A 15 -26.12 -30.98 -40.61
C ALA A 15 -26.16 -30.13 -39.33
N ALA A 16 -25.82 -30.74 -38.19
CA ALA A 16 -25.63 -30.04 -36.93
C ALA A 16 -24.29 -29.29 -36.98
N ALA A 17 -24.34 -27.95 -37.07
CA ALA A 17 -23.19 -27.10 -36.91
C ALA A 17 -22.88 -26.95 -35.42
N THR A 18 -21.79 -27.55 -34.95
CA THR A 18 -21.21 -27.27 -33.63
C THR A 18 -20.61 -25.87 -33.65
N ALA A 19 -21.31 -24.92 -33.03
CA ALA A 19 -20.79 -23.58 -32.79
C ALA A 19 -19.59 -23.67 -31.83
N VAL A 20 -18.40 -23.33 -32.33
CA VAL A 20 -17.22 -23.09 -31.51
C VAL A 20 -17.48 -21.80 -30.75
N THR A 21 -17.84 -21.92 -29.47
CA THR A 21 -17.89 -20.77 -28.57
C THR A 21 -16.48 -20.28 -28.34
N ALA A 22 -16.17 -19.07 -28.81
CA ALA A 22 -14.96 -18.36 -28.44
C ALA A 22 -14.89 -18.25 -26.90
N PRO A 23 -13.70 -18.40 -26.27
CA PRO A 23 -13.57 -18.20 -24.84
C PRO A 23 -13.98 -16.77 -24.51
N THR A 24 -14.91 -16.63 -23.57
CA THR A 24 -15.23 -15.36 -22.93
C THR A 24 -13.95 -14.73 -22.39
N PRO A 25 -13.69 -13.42 -22.61
CA PRO A 25 -12.58 -12.76 -21.96
C PRO A 25 -12.76 -12.91 -20.45
N ALA A 26 -11.75 -13.45 -19.77
CA ALA A 26 -11.70 -13.47 -18.32
C ALA A 26 -11.78 -12.02 -17.84
N ALA A 27 -12.93 -11.65 -17.27
CA ALA A 27 -13.07 -10.36 -16.63
C ALA A 27 -12.23 -10.40 -15.36
N ALA A 28 -11.22 -9.55 -15.26
CA ALA A 28 -10.68 -9.21 -13.96
C ALA A 28 -11.85 -8.67 -13.13
N ALA A 29 -12.26 -9.41 -12.11
CA ALA A 29 -13.17 -8.86 -11.12
C ALA A 29 -12.38 -7.72 -10.43
N PRO A 30 -12.91 -6.49 -10.41
CA PRO A 30 -12.23 -5.38 -9.80
C PRO A 30 -11.95 -5.70 -8.32
N PRO A 31 -10.96 -5.03 -7.69
CA PRO A 31 -10.85 -5.02 -6.24
C PRO A 31 -12.24 -4.68 -5.68
N GLY A 32 -12.62 -5.31 -4.56
CA GLY A 32 -13.97 -5.25 -3.99
C GLY A 32 -14.47 -3.83 -3.66
N GLU A 33 -15.35 -3.68 -2.66
CA GLU A 33 -15.78 -2.33 -2.27
C GLU A 33 -14.62 -1.42 -1.81
N LYS A 34 -13.51 -2.03 -1.37
CA LYS A 34 -12.27 -1.37 -0.96
C LYS A 34 -11.15 -1.74 -1.93
N ASP A 35 -10.57 -0.77 -2.62
CA ASP A 35 -9.60 -0.98 -3.70
C ASP A 35 -8.18 -0.48 -3.41
N VAL A 36 -7.94 0.05 -2.21
CA VAL A 36 -6.60 0.47 -1.78
C VAL A 36 -5.79 -0.73 -1.31
N THR A 37 -4.59 -0.88 -1.85
CA THR A 37 -3.59 -1.88 -1.44
C THR A 37 -2.47 -1.20 -0.65
N ALA A 38 -2.17 -1.67 0.56
CA ALA A 38 -0.91 -1.33 1.23
C ALA A 38 0.19 -2.29 0.75
N VAL A 39 1.27 -1.79 0.16
CA VAL A 39 2.41 -2.60 -0.27
C VAL A 39 3.46 -2.59 0.85
N LEU A 40 3.46 -3.64 1.68
CA LEU A 40 4.40 -3.76 2.81
C LEU A 40 5.69 -4.44 2.34
N PHE A 41 6.57 -3.62 1.76
CA PHE A 41 7.77 -4.06 1.05
C PHE A 41 8.87 -4.56 2.00
N GLU A 42 9.25 -5.82 1.85
CA GLU A 42 10.26 -6.54 2.65
C GLU A 42 9.92 -6.69 4.15
N TRP A 43 8.64 -6.64 4.50
CA TRP A 43 8.17 -6.89 5.86
C TRP A 43 8.06 -8.39 6.13
N LYS A 44 8.50 -8.85 7.31
CA LYS A 44 8.23 -10.21 7.76
C LYS A 44 6.73 -10.46 7.91
N PHE A 45 6.30 -11.70 7.68
CA PHE A 45 4.89 -12.06 7.68
C PHE A 45 4.20 -11.79 9.02
N ASP A 46 4.89 -11.98 10.15
CA ASP A 46 4.33 -11.67 11.47
C ASP A 46 4.14 -10.16 11.70
N SER A 47 5.04 -9.32 11.16
CA SER A 47 4.88 -7.87 11.15
C SER A 47 3.72 -7.40 10.26
N VAL A 48 3.55 -8.03 9.09
CA VAL A 48 2.39 -7.79 8.22
C VAL A 48 1.09 -8.16 8.94
N ALA A 49 1.05 -9.31 9.62
CA ALA A 49 -0.12 -9.76 10.37
C ALA A 49 -0.55 -8.73 11.44
N ARG A 50 0.41 -8.17 12.19
CA ARG A 50 0.15 -7.10 13.17
C ARG A 50 -0.34 -5.82 12.49
N ALA A 51 0.28 -5.40 11.39
CA ALA A 51 -0.17 -4.23 10.64
C ALA A 51 -1.62 -4.38 10.14
N CYS A 52 -2.01 -5.59 9.71
CA CYS A 52 -3.38 -5.88 9.30
C CYS A 52 -4.41 -5.58 10.40
N THR A 53 -4.14 -5.99 11.64
CA THR A 53 -5.05 -5.77 12.78
C THR A 53 -4.99 -4.34 13.30
N ASP A 54 -3.78 -3.78 13.39
CA ASP A 54 -3.53 -2.56 14.15
C ASP A 54 -3.79 -1.30 13.32
N SER A 55 -3.53 -1.34 12.00
CA SER A 55 -3.61 -0.17 11.12
C SER A 55 -4.44 -0.39 9.87
N LEU A 56 -4.20 -1.47 9.10
CA LEU A 56 -4.77 -1.60 7.75
C LEU A 56 -6.28 -1.85 7.77
N GLY A 57 -6.73 -2.84 8.57
CA GLY A 57 -8.14 -3.16 8.73
C GLY A 57 -8.95 -1.96 9.25
N PRO A 58 -8.54 -1.34 10.39
CA PRO A 58 -9.19 -0.15 10.92
C PRO A 58 -9.25 1.05 9.96
N ALA A 59 -8.17 1.32 9.21
CA ALA A 59 -8.15 2.41 8.21
C ALA A 59 -9.00 2.09 6.96
N GLY A 60 -9.35 0.82 6.75
CA GLY A 60 -10.21 0.39 5.66
C GLY A 60 -9.47 0.03 4.38
N TYR A 61 -8.20 -0.36 4.46
CA TYR A 61 -7.49 -0.95 3.31
C TYR A 61 -8.24 -2.22 2.85
N GLY A 62 -8.30 -2.42 1.54
CA GLY A 62 -8.91 -3.61 0.97
C GLY A 62 -7.94 -4.77 0.89
N TYR A 63 -6.66 -4.46 0.65
CA TYR A 63 -5.61 -5.42 0.37
C TYR A 63 -4.31 -5.04 1.06
N VAL A 64 -3.51 -6.05 1.37
CA VAL A 64 -2.09 -5.93 1.64
C VAL A 64 -1.33 -6.72 0.57
N GLN A 65 -0.31 -6.10 -0.04
CA GLN A 65 0.66 -6.81 -0.87
C GLN A 65 1.92 -7.09 -0.05
N VAL A 66 2.38 -8.34 -0.11
CA VAL A 66 3.64 -8.78 0.51
C VAL A 66 4.69 -9.06 -0.56
N SER A 67 5.96 -8.81 -0.22
CA SER A 67 7.12 -9.19 -1.04
C SER A 67 7.18 -10.71 -1.30
N PRO A 68 7.97 -11.15 -2.30
CA PRO A 68 7.93 -12.54 -2.76
C PRO A 68 8.17 -13.56 -1.63
N PRO A 69 7.25 -14.51 -1.40
CA PRO A 69 7.35 -15.43 -0.25
C PRO A 69 8.28 -16.62 -0.50
N GLN A 70 8.63 -16.88 -1.75
CA GLN A 70 9.42 -18.03 -2.15
C GLN A 70 10.89 -17.93 -1.71
N GLU A 71 11.52 -19.10 -1.63
CA GLU A 71 12.93 -19.25 -1.35
C GLU A 71 13.78 -18.56 -2.42
N HIS A 72 14.77 -17.82 -1.96
CA HIS A 72 15.61 -17.00 -2.82
C HIS A 72 17.09 -17.14 -2.41
N ILE A 73 17.99 -16.52 -3.18
CA ILE A 73 19.42 -16.52 -2.88
C ILE A 73 19.73 -15.84 -1.54
N GLN A 74 20.88 -16.16 -0.95
CA GLN A 74 21.37 -15.46 0.23
C GLN A 74 21.86 -14.05 -0.12
N GLY A 75 21.73 -13.10 0.81
CA GLY A 75 22.27 -11.75 0.70
C GLY A 75 21.47 -10.77 1.55
N SER A 76 21.97 -9.55 1.75
CA SER A 76 21.23 -8.55 2.53
C SER A 76 20.33 -7.69 1.63
N GLN A 77 20.73 -7.47 0.38
CA GLN A 77 20.09 -6.58 -0.57
C GLN A 77 18.64 -6.98 -0.83
N TRP A 78 17.76 -5.99 -1.05
CA TRP A 78 16.32 -6.23 -1.27
C TRP A 78 16.06 -7.09 -2.52
N TRP A 79 16.82 -6.85 -3.60
CA TRP A 79 16.63 -7.52 -4.88
C TRP A 79 16.93 -9.02 -4.80
N THR A 80 17.59 -9.49 -3.75
CA THR A 80 17.81 -10.93 -3.56
C THR A 80 16.51 -11.69 -3.35
N SER A 81 15.46 -11.06 -2.78
CA SER A 81 14.12 -11.65 -2.68
C SER A 81 13.48 -11.94 -4.04
N TYR A 82 13.96 -11.27 -5.09
CA TYR A 82 13.49 -11.41 -6.47
C TYR A 82 14.32 -12.41 -7.27
N GLN A 83 15.27 -13.11 -6.65
CA GLN A 83 16.04 -14.18 -7.30
C GLN A 83 15.67 -15.55 -6.69
N PRO A 84 14.54 -16.15 -7.13
CA PRO A 84 14.08 -17.40 -6.58
C PRO A 84 15.02 -18.56 -6.93
N VAL A 85 15.17 -19.51 -6.00
CA VAL A 85 15.93 -20.75 -6.23
C VAL A 85 15.07 -21.99 -6.11
N SER A 86 13.90 -21.87 -5.49
CA SER A 86 12.83 -22.85 -5.46
C SER A 86 11.49 -22.15 -5.19
N TYR A 87 10.39 -22.87 -5.31
CA TYR A 87 9.05 -22.36 -4.93
C TYR A 87 8.63 -22.76 -3.51
N LYS A 88 9.57 -23.18 -2.65
CA LYS A 88 9.29 -23.33 -1.21
C LYS A 88 9.02 -21.96 -0.60
N ILE A 89 8.03 -21.84 0.29
CA ILE A 89 7.84 -20.62 1.10
C ILE A 89 8.83 -20.66 2.26
N ALA A 90 10.01 -20.09 2.03
CA ALA A 90 11.14 -20.12 2.96
C ALA A 90 12.10 -18.94 2.72
N GLY A 91 11.56 -17.78 2.31
CA GLY A 91 12.33 -16.55 2.15
C GLY A 91 12.74 -15.94 3.49
N ARG A 92 13.48 -14.82 3.43
CA ARG A 92 13.88 -14.02 4.61
C ARG A 92 12.70 -13.56 5.49
N LEU A 93 11.50 -13.48 4.90
CA LEU A 93 10.30 -12.90 5.49
C LEU A 93 9.57 -13.86 6.44
N GLY A 94 9.89 -15.15 6.39
CA GLY A 94 9.28 -16.18 7.22
C GLY A 94 9.08 -17.49 6.45
N ASP A 95 8.67 -18.52 7.17
CA ASP A 95 8.34 -19.82 6.59
C ASP A 95 6.86 -19.90 6.18
N ARG A 96 6.48 -21.05 5.60
CA ARG A 96 5.12 -21.37 5.20
C ARG A 96 4.09 -21.20 6.33
N ALA A 97 4.44 -21.55 7.57
CA ALA A 97 3.51 -21.46 8.70
C ALA A 97 3.26 -20.00 9.08
N ALA A 98 4.33 -19.18 9.13
CA ALA A 98 4.23 -17.74 9.34
C ALA A 98 3.44 -17.06 8.22
N PHE A 99 3.65 -17.45 6.96
CA PHE A 99 2.88 -16.95 5.82
C PHE A 99 1.39 -17.25 5.95
N LYS A 100 1.03 -18.51 6.24
CA LYS A 100 -0.37 -18.90 6.45
C LYS A 100 -1.01 -18.16 7.63
N SER A 101 -0.29 -18.02 8.74
CA SER A 101 -0.76 -17.27 9.91
C SER A 101 -1.01 -15.80 9.59
N MET A 102 -0.16 -15.19 8.76
CA MET A 102 -0.33 -13.81 8.29
C MET A 102 -1.60 -13.68 7.44
N VAL A 103 -1.80 -14.58 6.47
CA VAL A 103 -3.00 -14.59 5.63
C VAL A 103 -4.27 -14.68 6.48
N ASP A 104 -4.32 -15.64 7.41
CA ASP A 104 -5.48 -15.83 8.29
C ASP A 104 -5.76 -14.60 9.17
N THR A 105 -4.70 -13.96 9.68
CA THR A 105 -4.80 -12.77 10.53
C THR A 105 -5.30 -11.57 9.73
N CYS A 106 -4.78 -11.37 8.51
CA CYS A 106 -5.24 -10.29 7.64
C CYS A 106 -6.70 -10.47 7.23
N HIS A 107 -7.10 -11.70 6.88
CA HIS A 107 -8.51 -12.02 6.59
C HIS A 107 -9.42 -11.74 7.79
N ALA A 108 -9.00 -12.11 9.00
CA ALA A 108 -9.76 -11.81 10.23
C ALA A 108 -9.91 -10.29 10.48
N ALA A 109 -8.94 -9.49 10.02
CA ALA A 109 -9.01 -8.02 10.04
C ALA A 109 -9.77 -7.40 8.86
N GLY A 110 -10.31 -8.23 7.94
CA GLY A 110 -11.03 -7.78 6.75
C GLY A 110 -10.13 -7.26 5.62
N VAL A 111 -8.84 -7.63 5.63
CA VAL A 111 -7.83 -7.25 4.62
C VAL A 111 -7.44 -8.48 3.80
N LYS A 112 -7.58 -8.39 2.47
CA LYS A 112 -7.18 -9.44 1.54
C LYS A 112 -5.66 -9.43 1.30
N VAL A 113 -5.09 -10.56 0.87
CA VAL A 113 -3.63 -10.69 0.66
C VAL A 113 -3.31 -10.87 -0.82
N VAL A 114 -2.43 -10.02 -1.34
CA VAL A 114 -1.80 -10.14 -2.65
C VAL A 114 -0.35 -10.59 -2.45
N ALA A 115 0.07 -11.67 -3.09
CA ALA A 115 1.46 -12.11 -3.06
C ALA A 115 2.22 -11.59 -4.30
N ASP A 116 3.35 -10.91 -4.09
CA ASP A 116 4.30 -10.67 -5.17
C ASP A 116 4.89 -12.02 -5.64
N SER A 117 4.91 -12.27 -6.94
CA SER A 117 5.18 -13.58 -7.52
C SER A 117 6.15 -13.46 -8.69
N VAL A 118 7.34 -14.02 -8.50
CA VAL A 118 8.40 -14.05 -9.52
C VAL A 118 8.30 -15.35 -10.30
N ILE A 119 7.78 -15.24 -11.52
CA ILE A 119 7.51 -16.39 -12.40
C ILE A 119 8.17 -16.28 -13.78
N ASN A 120 8.89 -15.17 -14.04
CA ASN A 120 9.66 -14.99 -15.27
C ASN A 120 10.96 -15.78 -15.27
N HIS A 121 11.69 -15.75 -14.15
CA HIS A 121 13.07 -16.21 -14.09
C HIS A 121 13.38 -16.90 -12.77
N MET A 122 14.55 -17.53 -12.74
CA MET A 122 15.21 -18.07 -11.56
C MET A 122 16.56 -17.37 -11.33
N ALA A 123 17.12 -17.55 -10.13
CA ALA A 123 18.34 -16.87 -9.68
C ALA A 123 19.57 -17.12 -10.56
N ALA A 124 20.43 -16.13 -10.73
CA ALA A 124 21.74 -16.33 -11.33
C ALA A 124 22.73 -17.00 -10.34
N GLY A 125 23.89 -17.45 -10.84
CA GLY A 125 24.98 -17.98 -10.00
C GLY A 125 24.74 -19.39 -9.45
N SER A 126 25.32 -19.72 -8.30
CA SER A 126 25.16 -21.03 -7.66
C SER A 126 25.32 -20.91 -6.15
N GLY A 127 24.66 -21.77 -5.38
CA GLY A 127 24.77 -21.78 -3.92
C GLY A 127 23.65 -22.55 -3.24
N THR A 128 23.30 -22.09 -2.04
CA THR A 128 22.19 -22.62 -1.25
C THR A 128 21.24 -21.49 -0.90
N GLY A 129 19.94 -21.66 -1.19
CA GLY A 129 18.91 -20.69 -0.88
C GLY A 129 18.65 -20.51 0.61
N THR A 130 17.81 -19.52 0.92
CA THR A 130 17.34 -19.21 2.27
C THR A 130 16.60 -20.36 2.97
N GLY A 131 16.02 -21.28 2.21
CA GLY A 131 15.31 -22.48 2.64
C GLY A 131 16.10 -23.79 2.47
N GLY A 132 17.40 -23.70 2.18
CA GLY A 132 18.30 -24.85 2.10
C GLY A 132 18.35 -25.58 0.76
N SER A 133 17.68 -25.09 -0.28
CA SER A 133 17.76 -25.70 -1.62
C SER A 133 19.08 -25.33 -2.29
N ALA A 134 19.84 -26.34 -2.73
CA ALA A 134 20.99 -26.10 -3.58
C ALA A 134 20.52 -25.63 -4.96
N TYR A 135 21.28 -24.76 -5.61
CA TYR A 135 20.98 -24.28 -6.96
C TYR A 135 22.26 -23.97 -7.73
N GLN A 136 22.17 -24.06 -9.05
CA GLN A 136 23.12 -23.52 -10.01
C GLN A 136 22.31 -22.88 -11.15
N LYS A 137 22.84 -21.86 -11.81
CA LYS A 137 22.16 -21.22 -12.93
C LYS A 137 21.83 -22.28 -13.98
N TYR A 138 20.56 -22.34 -14.38
CA TYR A 138 19.96 -23.37 -15.24
C TYR A 138 19.83 -24.79 -14.63
N ASP A 139 20.10 -24.98 -13.34
CA ASP A 139 19.86 -26.24 -12.63
C ASP A 139 19.34 -25.95 -11.22
N TYR A 140 18.03 -26.08 -11.05
CA TYR A 140 17.29 -25.84 -9.81
C TYR A 140 16.64 -27.16 -9.39
N PRO A 141 17.37 -28.03 -8.67
CA PRO A 141 16.97 -29.40 -8.38
C PRO A 141 15.55 -29.54 -7.85
N GLY A 142 14.80 -30.43 -8.49
CA GLY A 142 13.42 -30.74 -8.13
C GLY A 142 12.36 -29.85 -8.79
N ILE A 143 12.77 -28.78 -9.50
CA ILE A 143 11.82 -27.93 -10.21
C ILE A 143 12.20 -27.64 -11.66
N TRP A 144 13.43 -27.16 -11.92
CA TRP A 144 13.85 -26.70 -13.24
C TRP A 144 15.24 -27.17 -13.62
N SER A 145 15.45 -27.37 -14.90
CA SER A 145 16.69 -27.72 -15.56
C SER A 145 16.92 -26.79 -16.74
N GLY A 146 18.07 -26.92 -17.41
CA GLY A 146 18.40 -26.06 -18.53
C GLY A 146 17.53 -26.29 -19.77
N ALA A 147 16.73 -27.35 -19.81
CA ALA A 147 15.75 -27.59 -20.87
C ALA A 147 14.45 -26.79 -20.66
N ASP A 148 14.21 -26.31 -19.44
CA ASP A 148 13.01 -25.54 -19.07
C ASP A 148 13.26 -24.01 -19.16
N MET A 149 14.41 -23.61 -19.71
CA MET A 149 14.87 -22.23 -19.84
C MET A 149 14.87 -21.84 -21.30
N ASP A 150 14.64 -20.57 -21.59
CA ASP A 150 14.73 -20.06 -22.95
C ASP A 150 16.15 -20.24 -23.54
N ASP A 151 16.23 -20.40 -24.87
CA ASP A 151 17.48 -20.64 -25.58
C ASP A 151 18.42 -19.42 -25.57
N CYS A 152 17.87 -18.20 -25.48
CA CYS A 152 18.66 -16.98 -25.49
C CYS A 152 19.27 -16.67 -24.11
N ARG A 153 20.40 -17.31 -23.81
CA ARG A 153 21.12 -17.18 -22.55
C ARG A 153 22.03 -15.94 -22.44
N SER A 154 21.64 -14.85 -23.09
CA SER A 154 22.34 -13.57 -23.04
C SER A 154 21.47 -12.53 -22.37
N GLU A 155 22.08 -11.56 -21.71
CA GLU A 155 21.36 -10.43 -21.13
C GLU A 155 20.60 -9.62 -22.20
N ILE A 156 19.38 -9.20 -21.88
CA ILE A 156 18.59 -8.28 -22.70
C ILE A 156 19.40 -7.02 -22.98
N ASN A 157 19.50 -6.64 -24.25
CA ASN A 157 20.26 -5.45 -24.67
C ASN A 157 19.57 -4.62 -25.76
N ASP A 158 18.41 -5.06 -26.26
CA ASP A 158 17.63 -4.34 -27.27
C ASP A 158 16.14 -4.38 -26.93
N TYR A 159 15.67 -3.35 -26.21
CA TYR A 159 14.25 -3.18 -25.88
C TYR A 159 13.37 -2.83 -27.10
N GLY A 160 13.97 -2.53 -28.25
CA GLY A 160 13.29 -2.40 -29.55
C GLY A 160 13.01 -3.75 -30.22
N ASN A 161 13.51 -4.86 -29.67
CA ASN A 161 13.31 -6.20 -30.18
C ASN A 161 12.49 -7.05 -29.19
N ARG A 162 11.25 -7.39 -29.58
CA ARG A 162 10.33 -8.18 -28.75
C ARG A 162 10.92 -9.52 -28.29
N ALA A 163 11.53 -10.28 -29.21
CA ALA A 163 12.10 -11.58 -28.87
C ALA A 163 13.29 -11.44 -27.92
N ASN A 164 14.04 -10.34 -28.02
CA ASN A 164 15.09 -10.05 -27.05
C ASN A 164 14.52 -9.74 -25.66
N VAL A 165 13.43 -8.97 -25.59
CA VAL A 165 12.80 -8.60 -24.31
C VAL A 165 12.13 -9.78 -23.60
N GLN A 166 11.55 -10.72 -24.36
CA GLN A 166 10.64 -11.75 -23.83
C GLN A 166 11.24 -13.16 -23.76
N ASN A 167 12.42 -13.38 -24.34
CA ASN A 167 13.02 -14.72 -24.39
C ASN A 167 14.51 -14.70 -24.01
N CYS A 168 15.06 -13.55 -23.62
CA CYS A 168 16.46 -13.42 -23.19
C CYS A 168 16.53 -12.96 -21.74
N GLU A 169 17.68 -13.15 -21.11
CA GLU A 169 17.83 -13.01 -19.66
C GLU A 169 17.72 -11.58 -19.15
N LEU A 170 16.68 -11.29 -18.36
CA LEU A 170 16.58 -10.04 -17.61
C LEU A 170 17.74 -9.96 -16.60
N VAL A 171 18.66 -9.00 -16.81
CA VAL A 171 19.87 -8.78 -15.98
C VAL A 171 20.68 -10.05 -15.69
N GLY A 172 20.69 -11.00 -16.63
CA GLY A 172 21.41 -12.26 -16.51
C GLY A 172 20.77 -13.30 -15.58
N LEU A 173 19.49 -13.14 -15.23
CA LEU A 173 18.69 -14.14 -14.51
C LEU A 173 18.23 -15.25 -15.46
N ALA A 174 18.14 -16.49 -14.97
CA ALA A 174 17.82 -17.63 -15.82
C ALA A 174 16.34 -17.57 -16.25
N ASP A 175 16.11 -17.25 -17.52
CA ASP A 175 14.80 -16.99 -18.10
C ASP A 175 14.02 -18.29 -18.35
N LEU A 176 12.83 -18.42 -17.79
CA LEU A 176 12.00 -19.63 -17.92
C LEU A 176 11.30 -19.62 -19.29
N ASP A 177 11.33 -20.74 -20.01
CA ASP A 177 10.59 -20.88 -21.27
C ASP A 177 9.08 -21.01 -20.96
N THR A 178 8.43 -19.86 -20.77
CA THR A 178 7.00 -19.81 -20.50
C THR A 178 6.16 -20.27 -21.69
N GLY A 179 6.77 -20.55 -22.84
CA GLY A 179 6.19 -21.21 -24.01
C GLY A 179 5.83 -22.67 -23.74
N GLU A 180 6.60 -23.34 -22.89
CA GLU A 180 6.50 -24.77 -22.66
C GLU A 180 5.32 -25.15 -21.75
N PRO A 181 4.51 -26.17 -22.11
CA PRO A 181 3.45 -26.67 -21.24
C PRO A 181 3.92 -27.08 -19.85
N TYR A 182 5.09 -27.73 -19.74
CA TYR A 182 5.66 -28.14 -18.46
C TYR A 182 5.95 -26.95 -17.55
N VAL A 183 6.61 -25.91 -18.09
CA VAL A 183 6.91 -24.66 -17.36
C VAL A 183 5.62 -24.00 -16.86
N ARG A 184 4.64 -23.82 -17.74
CA ARG A 184 3.33 -23.23 -17.37
C ARG A 184 2.63 -24.02 -16.26
N GLU A 185 2.67 -25.34 -16.32
CA GLU A 185 2.05 -26.21 -15.32
C GLU A 185 2.72 -26.09 -13.94
N ARG A 186 4.05 -26.01 -13.90
CA ARG A 186 4.79 -25.86 -12.65
C ARG A 186 4.66 -24.47 -12.05
N ILE A 187 4.64 -23.41 -12.87
CA ILE A 187 4.31 -22.05 -12.41
C ILE A 187 2.89 -22.03 -11.82
N ALA A 188 1.91 -22.58 -12.54
CA ALA A 188 0.53 -22.63 -12.06
C ALA A 188 0.39 -23.45 -10.77
N ALA A 189 1.17 -24.54 -10.61
CA ALA A 189 1.19 -25.32 -9.37
C ALA A 189 1.68 -24.49 -8.18
N TYR A 190 2.70 -23.65 -8.35
CA TYR A 190 3.17 -22.73 -7.30
C TYR A 190 2.13 -21.67 -6.94
N LEU A 191 1.51 -21.03 -7.94
CA LEU A 191 0.46 -20.05 -7.68
C LEU A 191 -0.76 -20.71 -7.00
N ASN A 192 -1.15 -21.91 -7.42
CA ASN A 192 -2.21 -22.68 -6.75
C ASN A 192 -1.84 -23.09 -5.32
N ASP A 193 -0.56 -23.34 -5.03
CA ASP A 193 -0.09 -23.59 -3.67
C ASP A 193 -0.28 -22.36 -2.78
N LEU A 194 0.05 -21.16 -3.28
CA LEU A 194 -0.24 -19.90 -2.58
C LEU A 194 -1.75 -19.66 -2.39
N LEU A 195 -2.58 -19.95 -3.40
CA LEU A 195 -4.05 -19.90 -3.26
C LEU A 195 -4.55 -20.86 -2.18
N SER A 196 -3.96 -22.06 -2.06
CA SER A 196 -4.34 -23.03 -1.03
C SER A 196 -4.06 -22.53 0.40
N LEU A 197 -3.17 -21.54 0.54
CA LEU A 197 -2.88 -20.87 1.81
C LEU A 197 -3.78 -19.65 2.06
N GLY A 198 -4.67 -19.31 1.13
CA GLY A 198 -5.64 -18.21 1.27
C GLY A 198 -5.24 -16.90 0.58
N VAL A 199 -4.21 -16.88 -0.26
CA VAL A 199 -3.88 -15.70 -1.07
C VAL A 199 -5.08 -15.34 -1.97
N ASP A 200 -5.42 -14.05 -2.05
CA ASP A 200 -6.56 -13.53 -2.81
C ASP A 200 -6.19 -13.09 -4.24
N GLY A 201 -4.90 -12.86 -4.49
CA GLY A 201 -4.41 -12.41 -5.79
C GLY A 201 -2.89 -12.33 -5.86
N PHE A 202 -2.39 -11.98 -7.04
CA PHE A 202 -0.96 -11.92 -7.32
C PHE A 202 -0.55 -10.58 -7.90
N ARG A 203 0.62 -10.08 -7.49
CA ARG A 203 1.39 -9.12 -8.28
C ARG A 203 2.42 -9.92 -9.07
N ILE A 204 2.30 -9.93 -10.39
CA ILE A 204 3.22 -10.66 -11.27
C ILE A 204 4.40 -9.74 -11.59
N ASP A 205 5.56 -10.14 -11.10
CA ASP A 205 6.85 -9.52 -11.36
C ASP A 205 7.28 -9.69 -12.81
N ALA A 206 7.96 -8.68 -13.37
CA ALA A 206 8.60 -8.73 -14.68
C ALA A 206 7.65 -9.20 -15.80
N ALA A 207 6.36 -8.88 -15.74
CA ALA A 207 5.35 -9.40 -16.69
C ALA A 207 5.68 -9.06 -18.15
N LYS A 208 6.30 -7.90 -18.38
CA LYS A 208 6.78 -7.47 -19.71
C LYS A 208 7.74 -8.46 -20.38
N HIS A 209 8.47 -9.22 -19.58
CA HIS A 209 9.50 -10.15 -20.01
C HIS A 209 8.92 -11.55 -20.31
N MET A 210 7.61 -11.75 -20.15
CA MET A 210 6.90 -12.93 -20.62
C MET A 210 5.91 -12.55 -21.73
N PRO A 211 5.70 -13.39 -22.77
CA PRO A 211 4.64 -13.16 -23.73
C PRO A 211 3.26 -13.10 -23.06
N ALA A 212 2.41 -12.13 -23.43
CA ALA A 212 1.08 -11.96 -22.83
C ALA A 212 0.16 -13.18 -23.04
N ALA A 213 0.34 -13.92 -24.14
CA ALA A 213 -0.37 -15.18 -24.40
C ALA A 213 0.01 -16.28 -23.39
N ASP A 214 1.24 -16.25 -22.90
CA ASP A 214 1.79 -17.27 -22.02
C ASP A 214 1.31 -17.02 -20.60
N LEU A 215 1.29 -15.75 -20.17
CA LEU A 215 0.60 -15.35 -18.94
C LEU A 215 -0.90 -15.68 -18.98
N THR A 216 -1.56 -15.54 -20.13
CA THR A 216 -2.96 -15.97 -20.29
C THR A 216 -3.10 -17.49 -20.08
N ALA A 217 -2.19 -18.27 -20.66
CA ALA A 217 -2.18 -19.72 -20.54
C ALA A 217 -1.86 -20.21 -19.11
N ILE A 218 -0.96 -19.51 -18.40
CA ILE A 218 -0.66 -19.75 -16.99
C ILE A 218 -1.90 -19.42 -16.15
N LYS A 219 -2.48 -18.23 -16.31
CA LYS A 219 -3.64 -17.78 -15.53
C LYS A 219 -4.82 -18.74 -15.67
N ALA A 220 -5.06 -19.29 -16.86
CA ALA A 220 -6.12 -20.28 -17.09
C ALA A 220 -5.95 -21.59 -16.29
N LYS A 221 -4.75 -21.85 -15.75
CA LYS A 221 -4.43 -23.01 -14.90
C LYS A 221 -4.42 -22.67 -13.40
N VAL A 222 -4.62 -21.41 -13.02
CA VAL A 222 -4.57 -20.92 -11.63
C VAL A 222 -5.98 -20.71 -11.10
N GLY A 223 -6.33 -21.45 -10.05
CA GLY A 223 -7.67 -21.45 -9.46
C GLY A 223 -8.75 -21.80 -10.49
N ASP A 224 -9.78 -20.97 -10.56
CA ASP A 224 -10.82 -21.00 -11.59
C ASP A 224 -10.53 -20.05 -12.78
N GLY A 225 -9.33 -19.47 -12.83
CA GLY A 225 -8.94 -18.42 -13.78
C GLY A 225 -9.46 -17.03 -13.43
N GLY A 226 -10.26 -16.87 -12.38
CA GLY A 226 -10.85 -15.62 -11.91
C GLY A 226 -10.01 -14.86 -10.88
N THR A 227 -8.89 -15.42 -10.43
CA THR A 227 -8.00 -14.80 -9.43
C THR A 227 -7.54 -13.40 -9.88
N TYR A 228 -7.55 -12.46 -8.94
CA TYR A 228 -7.10 -11.10 -9.17
C TYR A 228 -5.59 -11.07 -9.47
N TRP A 229 -5.21 -10.45 -10.59
CA TRP A 229 -3.82 -10.26 -10.99
C TRP A 229 -3.58 -8.77 -11.20
N LYS A 230 -2.47 -8.29 -10.64
CA LYS A 230 -1.85 -7.00 -10.95
C LYS A 230 -0.47 -7.31 -11.55
N GLN A 231 -0.06 -6.60 -12.59
CA GLN A 231 1.12 -6.97 -13.37
C GLN A 231 2.08 -5.79 -13.49
N GLU A 232 3.36 -6.08 -13.33
CA GLU A 232 4.42 -5.14 -13.60
C GLU A 232 4.82 -5.22 -15.09
N ALA A 233 4.32 -4.28 -15.89
CA ALA A 233 4.83 -4.06 -17.24
C ALA A 233 5.20 -2.58 -17.38
N ILE A 234 6.49 -2.29 -17.41
CA ILE A 234 6.97 -0.90 -17.44
C ILE A 234 6.84 -0.34 -18.85
N HIS A 235 6.17 0.80 -19.00
CA HIS A 235 6.17 1.53 -20.27
C HIS A 235 7.57 2.12 -20.56
N GLY A 236 8.08 1.84 -21.75
CA GLY A 236 9.23 2.53 -22.34
C GLY A 236 8.89 3.06 -23.74
N ALA A 237 9.29 4.30 -24.02
CA ALA A 237 8.98 4.95 -25.28
C ALA A 237 9.76 4.30 -26.43
N GLY A 238 9.05 3.85 -27.47
CA GLY A 238 9.66 3.18 -28.63
C GLY A 238 10.03 1.71 -28.41
N GLU A 239 9.74 1.15 -27.23
CA GLU A 239 10.03 -0.25 -26.94
C GLU A 239 9.00 -1.19 -27.56
N ALA A 240 9.42 -2.41 -27.91
CA ALA A 240 8.62 -3.35 -28.70
C ALA A 240 7.46 -3.99 -27.93
N VAL A 241 7.54 -4.01 -26.61
CA VAL A 241 6.53 -4.59 -25.72
C VAL A 241 5.91 -3.47 -24.89
N GLN A 242 4.59 -3.35 -24.96
CA GLN A 242 3.83 -2.29 -24.31
C GLN A 242 2.93 -2.85 -23.20
N PRO A 243 2.74 -2.11 -22.09
CA PRO A 243 1.94 -2.59 -20.95
C PRO A 243 0.48 -2.87 -21.30
N SER A 244 -0.08 -2.18 -22.29
CA SER A 244 -1.46 -2.38 -22.74
C SER A 244 -1.74 -3.79 -23.26
N GLU A 245 -0.71 -4.53 -23.66
CA GLU A 245 -0.81 -5.94 -24.09
C GLU A 245 -1.25 -6.87 -22.95
N TYR A 246 -1.00 -6.49 -21.70
CA TYR A 246 -1.24 -7.30 -20.50
C TYR A 246 -2.60 -7.02 -19.84
N LEU A 247 -3.35 -6.03 -20.32
CA LEU A 247 -4.66 -5.66 -19.78
C LEU A 247 -5.71 -6.79 -19.90
N GLY A 248 -5.47 -7.78 -20.77
CA GLY A 248 -6.33 -8.95 -20.93
C GLY A 248 -6.30 -9.93 -19.76
N THR A 249 -5.21 -9.95 -18.98
CA THR A 249 -4.98 -10.93 -17.91
C THR A 249 -5.08 -10.34 -16.51
N GLY A 250 -5.14 -9.02 -16.35
CA GLY A 250 -5.26 -8.36 -15.06
C GLY A 250 -5.03 -6.87 -15.14
N ASP A 251 -5.00 -6.23 -13.98
CA ASP A 251 -4.60 -4.83 -13.86
C ASP A 251 -3.10 -4.71 -14.18
N VAL A 252 -2.67 -3.57 -14.73
CA VAL A 252 -1.26 -3.29 -15.02
C VAL A 252 -0.83 -2.04 -14.26
N GLN A 253 0.34 -2.08 -13.66
CA GLN A 253 0.93 -0.92 -12.97
C GLN A 253 1.24 0.20 -13.97
N GLU A 254 0.61 1.36 -13.82
CA GLU A 254 0.79 2.52 -14.69
C GLU A 254 1.96 3.39 -14.18
N PHE A 255 3.19 3.02 -14.55
CA PHE A 255 4.40 3.74 -14.15
C PHE A 255 4.44 5.21 -14.60
N ARG A 256 3.74 5.56 -15.69
CA ARG A 256 3.69 6.96 -16.15
C ARG A 256 2.91 7.84 -15.18
N TYR A 257 1.90 7.29 -14.50
CA TYR A 257 1.15 8.00 -13.46
C TYR A 257 2.08 8.55 -12.37
N ALA A 258 2.96 7.72 -11.82
CA ALA A 258 3.88 8.12 -10.76
C ALA A 258 4.94 9.12 -11.25
N ARG A 259 5.49 8.92 -12.45
CA ARG A 259 6.46 9.84 -13.09
C ARG A 259 5.84 11.20 -13.40
N ASP A 260 4.60 11.21 -13.91
CA ASP A 260 3.87 12.44 -14.18
C ASP A 260 3.47 13.18 -12.90
N LEU A 261 3.06 12.47 -11.84
CA LEU A 261 2.83 13.08 -10.54
C LEU A 261 4.10 13.77 -10.03
N LYS A 262 5.26 13.10 -10.09
CA LYS A 262 6.53 13.73 -9.73
C LYS A 262 6.79 15.00 -10.54
N ARG A 263 6.66 14.91 -11.88
CA ARG A 263 6.86 16.05 -12.78
C ARG A 263 5.99 17.23 -12.36
N VAL A 264 4.70 16.99 -12.15
CA VAL A 264 3.74 18.03 -11.78
C VAL A 264 4.05 18.65 -10.42
N PHE A 265 4.25 17.83 -9.39
CA PHE A 265 4.49 18.31 -8.03
C PHE A 265 5.84 19.00 -7.81
N GLN A 266 6.83 18.81 -8.70
CA GLN A 266 8.16 19.39 -8.53
C GLN A 266 8.53 20.45 -9.57
N ASN A 267 7.93 20.41 -10.76
CA ASN A 267 8.38 21.22 -11.90
C ASN A 267 7.24 21.91 -12.67
N GLU A 268 5.97 21.64 -12.35
CA GLU A 268 4.82 22.26 -13.00
C GLU A 268 3.81 22.75 -11.96
N ASN A 269 2.52 22.74 -12.29
CA ASN A 269 1.44 23.24 -11.44
C ASN A 269 0.37 22.16 -11.23
N LEU A 270 -0.14 22.01 -10.00
CA LEU A 270 -1.24 21.08 -9.69
C LEU A 270 -2.50 21.34 -10.53
N ALA A 271 -2.72 22.59 -10.99
CA ALA A 271 -3.82 22.95 -11.89
C ALA A 271 -3.88 22.08 -13.17
N HIS A 272 -2.75 21.52 -13.63
CA HIS A 272 -2.70 20.63 -14.80
C HIS A 272 -3.44 19.30 -14.56
N LEU A 273 -3.63 18.87 -13.31
CA LEU A 273 -4.19 17.57 -12.96
C LEU A 273 -5.71 17.45 -13.21
N LYS A 274 -6.38 18.49 -13.71
CA LYS A 274 -7.84 18.55 -13.91
C LYS A 274 -8.43 17.39 -14.72
N ASN A 275 -7.63 16.78 -15.59
CA ASN A 275 -8.01 15.61 -16.40
C ASN A 275 -6.96 14.49 -16.34
N PHE A 276 -6.24 14.38 -15.22
CA PHE A 276 -5.17 13.39 -15.05
C PHE A 276 -5.68 11.95 -15.25
N GLY A 277 -4.96 11.13 -16.01
CA GLY A 277 -5.34 9.75 -16.34
C GLY A 277 -5.42 9.48 -17.84
N GLU A 278 -6.51 8.87 -18.32
CA GLU A 278 -6.64 8.42 -19.72
C GLU A 278 -6.40 9.55 -20.76
N ASP A 279 -6.83 10.78 -20.48
CA ASP A 279 -6.60 11.94 -21.36
C ASP A 279 -5.12 12.31 -21.53
N TRP A 280 -4.26 11.86 -20.60
CA TRP A 280 -2.81 12.00 -20.67
C TRP A 280 -2.15 10.84 -21.43
N GLY A 281 -2.96 9.95 -22.01
CA GLY A 281 -2.50 8.74 -22.70
C GLY A 281 -2.16 7.59 -21.76
N HIS A 282 -2.56 7.67 -20.49
CA HIS A 282 -2.47 6.55 -19.55
C HIS A 282 -3.42 5.40 -19.95
N MET A 283 -3.17 4.20 -19.45
CA MET A 283 -4.00 3.02 -19.71
C MET A 283 -5.44 3.18 -19.18
N GLN A 284 -6.35 2.28 -19.57
CA GLN A 284 -7.73 2.31 -19.09
C GLN A 284 -7.77 2.24 -17.56
N SER A 285 -8.42 3.22 -16.92
CA SER A 285 -8.47 3.36 -15.46
C SER A 285 -8.95 2.09 -14.76
N GLY A 286 -10.00 1.45 -15.27
CA GLY A 286 -10.56 0.23 -14.67
C GLY A 286 -9.70 -1.03 -14.81
N ARG A 287 -8.49 -0.91 -15.36
CA ARG A 287 -7.49 -1.98 -15.54
C ARG A 287 -6.08 -1.52 -15.17
N SER A 288 -5.97 -0.44 -14.40
CA SER A 288 -4.70 0.15 -14.02
C SER A 288 -4.53 0.12 -12.51
N ALA A 289 -3.36 -0.27 -12.04
CA ALA A 289 -2.92 -0.01 -10.67
C ALA A 289 -2.00 1.23 -10.67
N VAL A 290 -2.15 2.10 -9.68
CA VAL A 290 -1.42 3.37 -9.59
C VAL A 290 -0.75 3.55 -8.26
N PHE A 291 0.34 4.29 -8.25
CA PHE A 291 1.16 4.53 -7.07
C PHE A 291 1.81 5.91 -7.17
N VAL A 292 2.27 6.44 -6.04
CA VAL A 292 3.15 7.61 -5.98
C VAL A 292 4.61 7.18 -6.13
N ASP A 293 4.94 6.04 -5.55
CA ASP A 293 6.25 5.40 -5.53
C ASP A 293 6.10 3.89 -5.37
N ASN A 294 7.14 3.13 -5.73
CA ASN A 294 7.25 1.71 -5.45
C ASN A 294 8.73 1.33 -5.25
N HIS A 295 9.01 0.05 -5.02
CA HIS A 295 10.37 -0.43 -4.77
C HIS A 295 11.33 -0.24 -5.96
N ASP A 296 10.84 -0.28 -7.20
CA ASP A 296 11.66 -0.11 -8.41
C ASP A 296 12.05 1.35 -8.66
N THR A 297 11.16 2.30 -8.34
CA THR A 297 11.32 3.70 -8.76
C THR A 297 11.75 4.64 -7.64
N GLU A 298 11.46 4.32 -6.37
CA GLU A 298 11.71 5.24 -5.25
C GLU A 298 13.21 5.50 -5.03
N ARG A 299 14.07 4.54 -5.39
CA ARG A 299 15.53 4.60 -5.21
C ARG A 299 16.27 5.18 -6.42
N GLY A 300 15.72 4.99 -7.62
CA GLY A 300 16.29 5.52 -8.87
C GLY A 300 16.00 7.00 -9.10
N GLY A 301 15.02 7.57 -8.38
CA GLY A 301 14.63 8.96 -8.54
C GLY A 301 13.73 9.21 -9.75
N ASP A 302 13.06 8.18 -10.27
CA ASP A 302 12.05 8.32 -11.33
C ASP A 302 10.72 8.87 -10.78
N THR A 303 10.42 8.56 -9.53
CA THR A 303 9.17 8.96 -8.86
C THR A 303 9.46 9.81 -7.62
N LEU A 304 8.40 10.26 -6.94
CA LEU A 304 8.53 10.77 -5.58
C LEU A 304 8.93 9.63 -4.64
N ASN A 305 9.31 9.97 -3.42
CA ASN A 305 9.51 9.06 -2.30
C ASN A 305 9.35 9.81 -0.97
N TYR A 306 9.48 9.09 0.15
CA TYR A 306 9.31 9.65 1.50
C TYR A 306 10.23 10.86 1.82
N LYS A 307 11.31 11.08 1.06
CA LYS A 307 12.25 12.19 1.26
C LYS A 307 11.74 13.50 0.64
N ASN A 308 10.65 13.48 -0.12
CA ASN A 308 10.12 14.66 -0.82
C ASN A 308 9.12 15.51 0.00
N GLY A 309 8.99 15.26 1.31
CA GLY A 309 8.18 16.10 2.20
C GLY A 309 6.72 16.22 1.76
N SER A 310 6.18 17.45 1.76
CA SER A 310 4.77 17.69 1.41
C SER A 310 4.42 17.31 -0.03
N ALA A 311 5.37 17.31 -0.97
CA ALA A 311 5.10 16.83 -2.33
C ALA A 311 4.68 15.36 -2.32
N TYR A 312 5.31 14.53 -1.47
CA TYR A 312 4.98 13.11 -1.34
C TYR A 312 3.61 12.90 -0.69
N THR A 313 3.35 13.56 0.44
CA THR A 313 2.10 13.37 1.18
C THR A 313 0.91 13.88 0.37
N LEU A 314 1.01 15.05 -0.26
CA LEU A 314 -0.06 15.61 -1.08
C LEU A 314 -0.28 14.84 -2.39
N ALA A 315 0.76 14.25 -2.98
CA ALA A 315 0.60 13.32 -4.11
C ALA A 315 -0.18 12.06 -3.68
N GLY A 316 0.07 11.54 -2.47
CA GLY A 316 -0.71 10.44 -1.87
C GLY A 316 -2.17 10.81 -1.64
N VAL A 317 -2.43 11.99 -1.08
CA VAL A 317 -3.78 12.55 -0.92
C VAL A 317 -4.48 12.66 -2.26
N PHE A 318 -3.82 13.22 -3.27
CA PHE A 318 -4.36 13.33 -4.62
C PHE A 318 -4.69 11.95 -5.21
N MET A 319 -3.76 10.99 -5.16
CA MET A 319 -3.96 9.64 -5.68
C MET A 319 -5.18 8.93 -5.05
N LEU A 320 -5.34 9.03 -3.73
CA LEU A 320 -6.47 8.42 -3.03
C LEU A 320 -7.80 9.17 -3.29
N ALA A 321 -7.73 10.47 -3.57
CA ALA A 321 -8.90 11.29 -3.91
C ALA A 321 -9.32 11.20 -5.38
N TRP A 322 -8.42 10.87 -6.30
CA TRP A 322 -8.63 10.93 -7.75
C TRP A 322 -9.26 9.64 -8.30
N PRO A 323 -10.27 9.70 -9.21
CA PRO A 323 -11.00 8.51 -9.70
C PRO A 323 -10.24 7.73 -10.80
N TYR A 324 -8.94 7.52 -10.67
CA TYR A 324 -8.15 6.79 -11.66
C TYR A 324 -7.40 5.62 -11.02
N GLY A 325 -7.51 4.43 -11.64
CA GLY A 325 -6.82 3.22 -11.21
C GLY A 325 -7.17 2.71 -9.81
N SER A 326 -6.60 1.57 -9.45
CA SER A 326 -6.60 1.00 -8.10
C SER A 326 -5.33 1.46 -7.35
N PRO A 327 -5.44 2.18 -6.22
CA PRO A 327 -4.26 2.75 -5.56
C PRO A 327 -3.43 1.72 -4.78
N ASP A 328 -2.12 1.75 -5.01
CA ASP A 328 -1.09 1.08 -4.24
C ASP A 328 -0.34 2.12 -3.39
N VAL A 329 -0.43 1.97 -2.08
CA VAL A 329 0.32 2.77 -1.11
C VAL A 329 1.58 2.01 -0.73
N HIS A 330 2.71 2.40 -1.29
CA HIS A 330 4.00 1.82 -0.96
C HIS A 330 4.42 2.14 0.46
N SER A 331 4.86 1.14 1.21
CA SER A 331 5.29 1.28 2.59
C SER A 331 6.58 0.50 2.82
N GLY A 332 7.68 1.24 2.76
CA GLY A 332 9.03 0.70 2.87
C GLY A 332 9.78 1.22 4.09
N TYR A 333 11.07 1.42 3.90
CA TYR A 333 12.05 1.72 4.93
C TYR A 333 13.09 2.71 4.41
N GLU A 334 13.88 3.25 5.34
CA GLU A 334 14.98 4.14 5.05
C GLU A 334 16.08 3.45 4.26
N PHE A 335 16.53 4.10 3.18
CA PHE A 335 17.61 3.59 2.34
C PHE A 335 18.70 4.64 2.11
N THR A 336 19.95 4.17 2.14
CA THR A 336 21.17 4.96 1.89
C THR A 336 21.64 4.86 0.44
N ASP A 337 21.34 3.74 -0.21
CA ASP A 337 21.72 3.44 -1.59
C ASP A 337 20.62 2.62 -2.28
N HIS A 338 20.83 2.32 -3.55
CA HIS A 338 19.86 1.63 -4.39
C HIS A 338 19.56 0.21 -3.93
N ASP A 339 20.52 -0.51 -3.36
CA ASP A 339 20.43 -1.94 -3.08
C ASP A 339 20.15 -2.24 -1.59
N ALA A 340 20.01 -1.20 -0.77
CA ALA A 340 19.77 -1.30 0.66
C ALA A 340 18.61 -2.27 0.99
N GLY A 341 18.96 -3.34 1.71
CA GLY A 341 18.02 -4.31 2.24
C GLY A 341 17.18 -3.79 3.40
N PRO A 342 16.14 -4.54 3.83
CA PRO A 342 15.29 -4.15 4.93
C PRO A 342 16.07 -4.09 6.26
N PRO A 343 15.82 -3.08 7.12
CA PRO A 343 16.37 -3.05 8.45
C PRO A 343 15.85 -4.23 9.28
N ASN A 344 16.67 -4.69 10.24
CA ASN A 344 16.34 -5.80 11.14
C ASN A 344 15.85 -7.08 10.44
N GLY A 345 16.31 -7.32 9.20
CA GLY A 345 15.91 -8.46 8.38
C GLY A 345 14.41 -8.51 8.08
N GLY A 346 13.73 -7.36 8.05
CA GLY A 346 12.29 -7.27 7.77
C GLY A 346 11.38 -7.22 9.00
N THR A 347 11.93 -7.37 10.22
CA THR A 347 11.12 -7.26 11.44
C THR A 347 10.74 -5.80 11.70
N VAL A 348 9.43 -5.54 11.81
CA VAL A 348 8.86 -4.24 12.24
C VAL A 348 8.28 -4.38 13.64
N ASN A 349 8.90 -3.69 14.61
CA ASN A 349 8.44 -3.63 15.99
C ASN A 349 7.46 -2.47 16.21
N ALA A 350 7.78 -1.32 15.63
CA ALA A 350 6.96 -0.12 15.66
C ALA A 350 7.21 0.71 14.39
N CYS A 351 6.19 1.44 13.95
CA CYS A 351 6.35 2.40 12.87
C CYS A 351 7.22 3.57 13.27
N TYR A 352 7.88 4.19 12.29
CA TYR A 352 8.78 5.35 12.47
C TYR A 352 10.01 5.06 13.34
N SER A 353 10.28 3.79 13.60
CA SER A 353 11.38 3.30 14.43
C SER A 353 12.24 2.34 13.62
N ASP A 354 13.50 2.19 14.01
CA ASP A 354 14.43 1.22 13.40
C ASP A 354 14.56 1.32 11.87
N GLY A 355 14.39 2.52 11.31
CA GLY A 355 14.45 2.77 9.87
C GLY A 355 13.15 2.45 9.10
N TRP A 356 12.08 1.98 9.74
CA TRP A 356 10.79 1.76 9.07
C TRP A 356 10.01 3.05 8.89
N LYS A 357 9.50 3.31 7.67
CA LYS A 357 8.75 4.54 7.37
C LYS A 357 7.25 4.39 7.55
N CYS A 358 6.69 3.22 7.26
CA CYS A 358 5.25 2.97 7.40
C CYS A 358 4.36 4.00 6.70
N GLN A 359 4.64 4.36 5.45
CA GLN A 359 3.87 5.38 4.72
C GLN A 359 2.36 5.11 4.70
N HIS A 360 1.95 3.84 4.71
CA HIS A 360 0.54 3.44 4.83
C HIS A 360 -0.17 3.97 6.09
N ALA A 361 0.58 4.22 7.17
CA ALA A 361 0.09 4.68 8.46
C ALA A 361 0.28 6.19 8.67
N TRP A 362 0.81 6.92 7.68
CA TRP A 362 0.94 8.37 7.79
C TRP A 362 -0.46 9.00 7.87
N PRO A 363 -0.71 9.98 8.75
CA PRO A 363 -2.04 10.54 8.93
C PRO A 363 -2.67 11.07 7.64
N GLU A 364 -1.87 11.71 6.79
CA GLU A 364 -2.27 12.27 5.50
C GLU A 364 -2.74 11.19 4.52
N ILE A 365 -2.14 9.99 4.60
CA ILE A 365 -2.40 8.86 3.70
C ILE A 365 -3.51 7.96 4.25
N SER A 366 -3.38 7.50 5.50
CA SER A 366 -4.30 6.55 6.14
C SER A 366 -5.73 7.10 6.23
N SER A 367 -5.90 8.39 6.54
CA SER A 367 -7.22 9.02 6.60
C SER A 367 -7.93 9.02 5.23
N MET A 368 -7.17 9.12 4.15
CA MET A 368 -7.69 9.19 2.78
C MET A 368 -8.21 7.84 2.26
N VAL A 369 -7.88 6.72 2.91
CA VAL A 369 -8.42 5.40 2.58
C VAL A 369 -9.94 5.35 2.78
N GLY A 370 -10.42 5.91 3.90
CA GLY A 370 -11.85 6.04 4.16
C GLY A 370 -12.57 6.93 3.14
N LEU A 371 -11.90 8.00 2.70
CA LEU A 371 -12.41 8.86 1.62
C LEU A 371 -12.49 8.11 0.30
N ARG A 372 -11.44 7.37 -0.10
CA ARG A 372 -11.42 6.56 -1.33
C ARG A 372 -12.60 5.58 -1.37
N ASN A 373 -12.79 4.85 -0.27
CA ASN A 373 -13.91 3.92 -0.11
C ASN A 373 -15.28 4.62 -0.22
N THR A 374 -15.44 5.78 0.42
CA THR A 374 -16.70 6.56 0.40
C THR A 374 -17.02 7.14 -0.97
N ALA A 375 -16.00 7.60 -1.68
CA ALA A 375 -16.11 8.31 -2.96
C ALA A 375 -16.08 7.39 -4.19
N ARG A 376 -15.99 6.06 -4.00
CA ARG A 376 -15.88 5.09 -5.10
C ARG A 376 -17.00 5.28 -6.13
N GLY A 377 -16.62 5.20 -7.41
CA GLY A 377 -17.54 5.37 -8.54
C GLY A 377 -18.06 6.80 -8.77
N GLN A 378 -17.70 7.77 -7.92
CA GLN A 378 -18.09 9.16 -8.14
C GLN A 378 -17.15 9.87 -9.14
N ALA A 379 -17.74 10.64 -10.05
CA ALA A 379 -16.98 11.50 -10.95
C ALA A 379 -16.38 12.71 -10.23
N VAL A 380 -15.37 13.34 -10.84
CA VAL A 380 -14.86 14.65 -10.42
C VAL A 380 -15.91 15.71 -10.72
N THR A 381 -16.18 16.57 -9.75
CA THR A 381 -17.17 17.65 -9.82
C THR A 381 -16.58 18.89 -9.17
N ASN A 382 -17.15 20.07 -9.44
CA ASN A 382 -16.76 21.32 -8.75
C ASN A 382 -15.25 21.58 -8.74
N TRP A 383 -14.57 21.29 -9.86
CA TRP A 383 -13.14 21.57 -9.97
C TRP A 383 -12.88 23.08 -9.84
N TRP A 384 -11.94 23.43 -8.99
CA TRP A 384 -11.40 24.76 -8.81
C TRP A 384 -9.87 24.69 -8.75
N ASP A 385 -9.21 25.66 -9.35
CA ASP A 385 -7.78 25.89 -9.25
C ASP A 385 -7.51 27.40 -9.32
N ASN A 386 -6.31 27.82 -8.91
CA ASN A 386 -5.82 29.19 -9.05
C ASN A 386 -4.86 29.38 -10.24
N GLY A 387 -4.76 28.39 -11.14
CA GLY A 387 -3.75 28.31 -12.20
C GLY A 387 -2.35 27.86 -11.74
N GLY A 388 -2.16 27.62 -10.44
CA GLY A 388 -0.91 27.18 -9.81
C GLY A 388 -1.08 25.89 -9.00
N ASP A 389 -0.60 25.90 -7.76
CA ASP A 389 -0.46 24.73 -6.90
C ASP A 389 -1.54 24.62 -5.82
N GLN A 390 -2.64 25.37 -6.00
CA GLN A 390 -3.86 25.24 -5.21
C GLN A 390 -4.98 24.70 -6.07
N ILE A 391 -5.47 23.50 -5.72
CA ILE A 391 -6.57 22.84 -6.40
C ILE A 391 -7.62 22.37 -5.40
N ALA A 392 -8.87 22.27 -5.84
CA ALA A 392 -9.94 21.65 -5.08
C ALA A 392 -10.96 20.99 -6.01
N PHE A 393 -11.57 19.89 -5.58
CA PHE A 393 -12.59 19.20 -6.34
C PHE A 393 -13.48 18.33 -5.46
N GLY A 394 -14.71 18.14 -5.89
CA GLY A 394 -15.66 17.19 -5.34
C GLY A 394 -15.57 15.83 -6.03
N ARG A 395 -15.92 14.78 -5.29
CA ARG A 395 -16.23 13.45 -5.82
C ARG A 395 -17.74 13.24 -5.68
N GLY A 396 -18.47 13.67 -6.72
CA GLY A 396 -19.93 13.75 -6.72
C GLY A 396 -20.47 14.46 -5.48
N ASN A 397 -21.41 13.82 -4.78
CA ASN A 397 -21.96 14.29 -3.51
C ASN A 397 -21.42 13.56 -2.28
N LYS A 398 -20.27 12.86 -2.43
CA LYS A 398 -19.74 11.95 -1.40
C LYS A 398 -18.49 12.46 -0.72
N ALA A 399 -17.63 13.20 -1.43
CA ALA A 399 -16.41 13.77 -0.87
C ALA A 399 -16.03 15.09 -1.53
N TYR A 400 -15.16 15.84 -0.87
CA TYR A 400 -14.54 17.06 -1.38
C TYR A 400 -13.12 17.17 -0.85
N VAL A 401 -12.17 17.53 -1.71
CA VAL A 401 -10.75 17.64 -1.37
C VAL A 401 -10.21 18.98 -1.86
N ALA A 402 -9.38 19.63 -1.04
CA ALA A 402 -8.58 20.79 -1.42
C ALA A 402 -7.12 20.51 -1.07
N ILE A 403 -6.20 20.83 -1.97
CA ILE A 403 -4.75 20.62 -1.84
C ILE A 403 -4.07 21.97 -2.03
N ASN A 404 -3.19 22.33 -1.10
CA ASN A 404 -2.39 23.54 -1.16
C ASN A 404 -0.90 23.19 -1.14
N HIS A 405 -0.27 23.14 -2.31
CA HIS A 405 1.18 22.93 -2.43
C HIS A 405 1.97 24.25 -2.54
N GLU A 406 1.34 25.39 -2.26
CA GLU A 406 2.01 26.69 -2.23
C GLU A 406 2.55 27.07 -0.84
N GLY A 407 3.42 28.09 -0.80
CA GLY A 407 3.98 28.62 0.45
C GLY A 407 3.04 29.53 1.26
N SER A 408 1.83 29.81 0.78
CA SER A 408 0.84 30.67 1.44
C SER A 408 -0.47 29.93 1.71
N ALA A 409 -1.18 30.32 2.77
CA ALA A 409 -2.44 29.67 3.13
C ALA A 409 -3.55 30.01 2.13
N LEU A 410 -4.34 29.01 1.75
CA LEU A 410 -5.53 29.15 0.92
C LEU A 410 -6.75 29.40 1.81
N ASN A 411 -7.29 30.62 1.82
CA ASN A 411 -8.55 30.93 2.51
C ASN A 411 -9.64 31.25 1.47
N ARG A 412 -10.67 30.40 1.37
CA ARG A 412 -11.67 30.49 0.31
C ARG A 412 -13.00 29.86 0.71
N THR A 413 -14.08 30.39 0.13
CA THR A 413 -15.37 29.71 0.02
C THR A 413 -15.38 28.79 -1.19
N PHE A 414 -15.53 27.49 -0.94
CA PHE A 414 -15.63 26.44 -1.94
C PHE A 414 -17.09 26.09 -2.21
N GLN A 415 -17.38 25.69 -3.44
CA GLN A 415 -18.66 25.08 -3.80
C GLN A 415 -18.47 23.57 -3.88
N SER A 416 -19.23 22.80 -3.10
CA SER A 416 -19.20 21.34 -3.15
C SER A 416 -20.54 20.76 -3.62
N GLY A 417 -20.55 19.45 -3.88
CA GLY A 417 -21.77 18.66 -4.03
C GLY A 417 -22.22 17.98 -2.73
N LEU A 418 -21.53 18.23 -1.60
CA LEU A 418 -21.81 17.58 -0.34
C LEU A 418 -23.18 18.05 0.22
N PRO A 419 -23.98 17.14 0.81
CA PRO A 419 -25.16 17.56 1.56
C PRO A 419 -24.79 18.48 2.72
N GLY A 420 -25.61 19.50 2.99
CA GLY A 420 -25.39 20.40 4.12
C GLY A 420 -25.28 19.68 5.47
N GLY A 421 -24.56 20.31 6.40
CA GLY A 421 -24.26 19.78 7.73
C GLY A 421 -22.77 19.82 8.04
N ASP A 422 -22.43 19.31 9.23
CA ASP A 422 -21.05 19.28 9.70
C ASP A 422 -20.30 18.06 9.16
N TYR A 423 -19.01 18.28 8.93
CA TYR A 423 -18.04 17.28 8.51
C TYR A 423 -16.77 17.44 9.33
N CYS A 424 -16.09 16.33 9.59
CA CYS A 424 -14.71 16.39 10.02
C CYS A 424 -13.81 16.50 8.81
N ASP A 425 -12.94 17.49 8.78
CA ASP A 425 -11.78 17.48 7.90
C ASP A 425 -10.82 16.39 8.38
N ILE A 426 -10.72 15.31 7.63
CA ILE A 426 -9.93 14.13 8.02
C ILE A 426 -8.42 14.38 7.94
N GLN A 427 -8.00 15.51 7.37
CA GLN A 427 -6.59 15.91 7.31
C GLN A 427 -6.16 16.73 8.54
N SER A 428 -7.02 17.67 8.99
CA SER A 428 -6.72 18.54 10.14
C SER A 428 -7.35 18.09 11.46
N GLY A 429 -8.47 17.37 11.41
CA GLY A 429 -9.33 17.05 12.55
C GLY A 429 -10.30 18.18 12.93
N ASP A 430 -10.36 19.26 12.16
CA ASP A 430 -11.25 20.38 12.42
C ASP A 430 -12.65 20.16 11.84
N THR A 431 -13.65 20.77 12.46
CA THR A 431 -15.02 20.73 11.95
C THR A 431 -15.23 21.77 10.86
N VAL A 432 -15.78 21.33 9.73
CA VAL A 432 -16.21 22.19 8.61
C VAL A 432 -17.71 22.06 8.42
N THR A 433 -18.41 23.19 8.50
CA THR A 433 -19.86 23.24 8.24
C THR A 433 -20.13 23.56 6.77
N VAL A 434 -20.83 22.65 6.10
CA VAL A 434 -21.30 22.83 4.72
C VAL A 434 -22.74 23.36 4.75
N GLY A 435 -22.98 24.46 4.03
CA GLY A 435 -24.30 25.05 3.86
C GLY A 435 -25.27 24.12 3.11
N ALA A 436 -26.57 24.41 3.21
CA ALA A 436 -27.60 23.63 2.50
C ALA A 436 -27.46 23.69 0.96
N ASP A 437 -26.79 24.72 0.46
CA ASP A 437 -26.42 24.94 -0.94
C ASP A 437 -25.07 24.29 -1.33
N GLY A 438 -24.40 23.58 -0.41
CA GLY A 438 -23.12 22.93 -0.64
C GLY A 438 -21.90 23.84 -0.50
N ALA A 439 -22.08 25.12 -0.15
CA ALA A 439 -20.98 26.06 0.05
C ALA A 439 -20.34 25.91 1.44
N PHE A 440 -19.02 26.07 1.55
CA PHE A 440 -18.32 26.13 2.82
C PHE A 440 -17.05 26.99 2.70
N THR A 441 -16.63 27.62 3.81
CA THR A 441 -15.38 28.39 3.86
C THR A 441 -14.36 27.64 4.69
N ALA A 442 -13.13 27.51 4.19
CA ALA A 442 -12.05 26.87 4.92
C ALA A 442 -10.71 27.57 4.64
N THR A 443 -9.77 27.39 5.57
CA THR A 443 -8.37 27.75 5.40
C THR A 443 -7.54 26.47 5.29
N VAL A 444 -6.80 26.31 4.19
CA VAL A 444 -5.85 25.20 4.00
C VAL A 444 -4.43 25.75 4.13
N ALA A 445 -3.68 25.25 5.11
CA ALA A 445 -2.33 25.72 5.39
C ALA A 445 -1.35 25.41 4.23
N PRO A 446 -0.20 26.10 4.15
CA PRO A 446 0.85 25.79 3.18
C PRO A 446 1.31 24.33 3.28
N GLY A 447 1.38 23.62 2.16
CA GLY A 447 1.85 22.25 2.11
C GLY A 447 0.91 21.21 2.74
N THR A 448 -0.36 21.54 2.95
CA THR A 448 -1.37 20.63 3.51
C THR A 448 -2.58 20.45 2.61
N ALA A 449 -3.49 19.59 3.03
CA ALA A 449 -4.78 19.35 2.37
C ALA A 449 -5.94 19.49 3.36
N LEU A 450 -7.14 19.60 2.81
CA LEU A 450 -8.42 19.43 3.48
C LEU A 450 -9.20 18.35 2.74
N ALA A 451 -9.84 17.46 3.46
CA ALA A 451 -10.65 16.40 2.88
C ALA A 451 -11.90 16.10 3.72
N LEU A 452 -13.07 16.24 3.08
CA LEU A 452 -14.38 15.99 3.66
C LEU A 452 -15.03 14.81 2.94
N HIS A 453 -15.71 13.93 3.67
CA HIS A 453 -16.54 12.91 3.05
C HIS A 453 -17.74 12.54 3.90
N THR A 454 -18.79 11.99 3.29
CA THR A 454 -20.07 11.68 3.97
C THR A 454 -19.95 10.64 5.09
N GLY A 455 -18.82 9.93 5.17
CA GLY A 455 -18.50 8.99 6.25
C GLY A 455 -17.87 9.64 7.49
N ALA A 456 -17.40 10.88 7.41
CA ALA A 456 -16.78 11.62 8.52
C ALA A 456 -17.60 12.88 8.86
N ARG A 457 -18.71 12.70 9.59
CA ARG A 457 -19.63 13.78 9.99
C ARG A 457 -19.26 14.46 11.31
N THR A 458 -18.51 13.77 12.14
CA THR A 458 -18.14 14.23 13.48
C THR A 458 -16.66 14.00 13.68
N CYS A 459 -15.97 14.99 14.23
CA CYS A 459 -14.59 14.80 14.69
C CYS A 459 -14.62 14.03 16.02
N SER A 460 -14.66 12.71 15.92
CA SER A 460 -14.34 11.86 17.07
C SER A 460 -12.83 11.85 17.25
N GLY A 461 -12.34 12.31 18.40
CA GLY A 461 -10.93 12.15 18.79
C GLY A 461 -10.58 10.66 18.88
N GLY A 462 -10.11 10.09 17.77
CA GLY A 462 -9.97 8.66 17.59
C GLY A 462 -9.33 8.32 16.25
N GLY A 463 -8.19 8.93 15.95
CA GLY A 463 -7.27 8.53 14.90
C GLY A 463 -5.85 8.69 15.44
N THR A 464 -5.16 7.58 15.69
CA THR A 464 -3.76 7.54 16.08
C THR A 464 -2.91 7.96 14.89
N GLY A 465 -2.58 9.24 14.84
CA GLY A 465 -1.68 9.83 13.86
C GLY A 465 -1.28 11.23 14.35
N PRO A 466 0.01 11.61 14.36
CA PRO A 466 0.46 12.89 14.89
C PRO A 466 0.14 13.99 13.87
N GLY A 467 -1.09 14.50 13.92
CA GLY A 467 -1.46 15.74 13.24
C GLY A 467 -0.75 16.92 13.92
N THR A 468 0.06 17.63 13.14
CA THR A 468 0.68 18.89 13.50
C THR A 468 -0.39 19.91 13.90
N GLY A 469 -0.63 20.04 15.21
CA GLY A 469 -1.62 20.97 15.75
C GLY A 469 -2.30 20.51 17.04
N GLN A 470 -2.27 19.21 17.38
CA GLN A 470 -2.65 18.82 18.74
C GLN A 470 -1.61 19.35 19.72
N THR A 471 -2.02 20.31 20.55
CA THR A 471 -1.28 20.60 21.76
C THR A 471 -1.27 19.34 22.62
N SER A 472 -0.10 18.91 23.04
CA SER A 472 0.08 17.73 23.89
C SER A 472 0.96 18.10 25.08
N ALA A 473 0.90 17.29 26.14
CA ALA A 473 1.92 17.27 27.16
C ALA A 473 2.85 16.08 26.90
N SER A 474 4.12 16.38 26.62
CA SER A 474 5.21 15.42 26.48
C SER A 474 5.89 15.25 27.84
N PHE A 475 5.58 14.17 28.54
CA PHE A 475 6.16 13.84 29.84
C PHE A 475 7.50 13.14 29.64
N HIS A 476 8.57 13.71 30.19
CA HIS A 476 9.87 13.07 30.33
C HIS A 476 10.24 13.02 31.81
N VAL A 477 10.43 11.83 32.37
CA VAL A 477 10.87 11.69 33.76
C VAL A 477 12.13 10.84 33.86
N ASP A 478 13.20 11.43 34.39
CA ASP A 478 14.41 10.70 34.79
C ASP A 478 14.12 9.91 36.08
N ALA A 479 14.02 8.58 35.95
CA ALA A 479 13.64 7.68 37.02
C ALA A 479 14.33 6.30 36.85
N THR A 480 15.16 5.93 37.83
CA THR A 480 15.74 4.58 37.88
C THR A 480 14.79 3.60 38.56
N THR A 481 14.67 2.40 38.01
CA THR A 481 13.73 1.36 38.46
C THR A 481 14.44 0.03 38.72
N ALA A 482 13.91 -0.79 39.64
CA ALA A 482 14.30 -2.18 39.75
C ALA A 482 13.69 -3.01 38.62
N TRP A 483 14.24 -4.21 38.38
CA TRP A 483 13.72 -5.11 37.37
C TRP A 483 12.27 -5.51 37.70
N GLY A 484 11.36 -5.34 36.73
CA GLY A 484 9.92 -5.56 36.90
C GLY A 484 9.12 -4.34 37.35
N GLU A 485 9.77 -3.23 37.70
CA GLU A 485 9.11 -1.95 37.98
C GLU A 485 8.93 -1.13 36.70
N ASN A 486 7.85 -0.36 36.60
CA ASN A 486 7.57 0.54 35.49
C ASN A 486 7.08 1.90 36.01
N ILE A 487 7.33 2.97 35.25
CA ILE A 487 6.88 4.32 35.58
C ILE A 487 5.58 4.65 34.85
N TYR A 488 4.69 5.32 35.55
CA TYR A 488 3.38 5.78 35.07
C TYR A 488 3.14 7.23 35.49
N VAL A 489 2.24 7.91 34.80
CA VAL A 489 1.73 9.25 35.16
C VAL A 489 0.21 9.22 35.33
N THR A 490 -0.29 9.97 36.31
CA THR A 490 -1.72 10.26 36.45
C THR A 490 -1.94 11.68 36.98
N GLY A 491 -3.14 12.22 36.81
CA GLY A 491 -3.45 13.61 37.14
C GLY A 491 -4.93 13.92 37.22
N ASP A 492 -5.25 15.20 37.36
CA ASP A 492 -6.61 15.71 37.55
C ASP A 492 -7.45 15.80 36.27
N GLN A 493 -6.85 15.53 35.11
CA GLN A 493 -7.55 15.45 33.84
C GLN A 493 -8.02 14.01 33.56
N ALA A 494 -9.18 13.88 32.90
CA ALA A 494 -9.69 12.58 32.47
C ALA A 494 -8.71 11.84 31.55
N ALA A 495 -8.02 12.58 30.69
CA ALA A 495 -6.95 12.07 29.82
C ALA A 495 -5.73 11.55 30.61
N LEU A 496 -5.54 12.00 31.85
CA LEU A 496 -4.50 11.54 32.78
C LEU A 496 -5.04 10.55 33.83
N GLY A 497 -6.28 10.07 33.70
CA GLY A 497 -6.82 9.01 34.55
C GLY A 497 -7.45 9.45 35.88
N ASP A 498 -7.73 10.74 36.09
CA ASP A 498 -8.47 11.27 37.25
C ASP A 498 -7.91 10.82 38.61
N TRP A 499 -6.59 10.89 38.79
CA TRP A 499 -5.82 10.42 39.95
C TRP A 499 -5.96 8.94 40.30
N ALA A 500 -6.63 8.12 39.48
CA ALA A 500 -6.83 6.72 39.76
C ALA A 500 -5.59 5.90 39.33
N PRO A 501 -4.85 5.24 40.27
CA PRO A 501 -3.67 4.46 39.91
C PRO A 501 -3.95 3.38 38.87
N ALA A 502 -5.14 2.77 38.89
CA ALA A 502 -5.54 1.76 37.92
C ALA A 502 -5.66 2.31 36.47
N ARG A 503 -5.88 3.62 36.31
CA ARG A 503 -5.98 4.32 35.02
C ARG A 503 -4.73 5.15 34.68
N ALA A 504 -3.68 5.07 35.50
CA ALA A 504 -2.43 5.76 35.23
C ALA A 504 -1.80 5.24 33.94
N LEU A 505 -1.26 6.17 33.14
CA LEU A 505 -0.70 5.89 31.82
C LEU A 505 0.75 5.45 31.96
N LYS A 506 1.14 4.36 31.29
CA LYS A 506 2.51 3.83 31.33
C LYS A 506 3.42 4.70 30.46
N LEU A 507 4.61 5.04 30.96
CA LEU A 507 5.63 5.71 30.17
C LEU A 507 6.55 4.69 29.48
N ASP A 508 7.10 5.07 28.33
CA ASP A 508 8.04 4.30 27.52
C ASP A 508 9.48 4.41 28.06
N PRO A 509 10.15 3.28 28.41
CA PRO A 509 11.54 3.26 28.84
C PRO A 509 12.59 3.31 27.70
N ALA A 510 12.23 3.53 26.43
CA ALA A 510 13.17 3.49 25.31
C ALA A 510 14.42 4.39 25.47
N ALA A 511 14.33 5.44 26.28
CA ALA A 511 15.43 6.36 26.61
C ALA A 511 15.96 6.20 28.05
N TYR A 512 15.81 5.02 28.67
CA TYR A 512 16.17 4.76 30.07
C TYR A 512 17.55 5.33 30.45
N PRO A 513 17.68 6.08 31.57
CA PRO A 513 16.73 6.20 32.68
C PRO A 513 15.59 7.21 32.48
N VAL A 514 15.49 7.85 31.30
CA VAL A 514 14.39 8.75 30.98
C VAL A 514 13.21 7.97 30.41
N TRP A 515 12.05 8.13 31.05
CA TRP A 515 10.78 7.55 30.62
C TRP A 515 9.95 8.60 29.91
N LYS A 516 9.31 8.26 28.80
CA LYS A 516 8.61 9.23 27.94
C LYS A 516 7.16 8.86 27.64
N LEU A 517 6.29 9.87 27.54
CA LEU A 517 4.91 9.68 27.06
C LEU A 517 4.35 11.00 26.54
N ASP A 518 3.78 10.98 25.34
CA ASP A 518 2.97 12.07 24.82
C ASP A 518 1.49 11.85 25.14
N VAL A 519 0.85 12.84 25.76
CA VAL A 519 -0.59 12.81 26.06
C VAL A 519 -1.26 14.02 25.41
N PRO A 520 -2.22 13.81 24.49
CA PRO A 520 -3.03 14.91 23.95
C PRO A 520 -3.79 15.62 25.07
N LEU A 521 -3.62 16.94 25.18
CA LEU A 521 -4.33 17.78 26.15
C LEU A 521 -4.69 19.12 25.50
N PRO A 522 -5.92 19.64 25.68
CA PRO A 522 -6.34 20.87 25.01
C PRO A 522 -5.44 22.06 25.35
N ALA A 523 -5.25 22.96 24.38
CA ALA A 523 -4.46 24.16 24.52
C ALA A 523 -4.96 25.02 25.70
N GLY A 524 -4.04 25.57 26.50
CA GLY A 524 -4.39 26.38 27.67
C GLY A 524 -4.91 25.58 28.88
N THR A 525 -4.98 24.25 28.80
CA THR A 525 -5.37 23.42 29.95
C THR A 525 -4.29 23.48 31.03
N THR A 526 -4.64 24.00 32.20
CA THR A 526 -3.84 23.84 33.42
C THR A 526 -4.25 22.55 34.10
N PHE A 527 -3.29 21.70 34.42
CA PHE A 527 -3.52 20.40 35.02
C PHE A 527 -2.50 20.11 36.14
N GLN A 528 -2.90 19.25 37.05
CA GLN A 528 -2.04 18.66 38.07
C GLN A 528 -1.75 17.21 37.76
N TYR A 529 -0.54 16.74 38.08
CA TYR A 529 -0.12 15.37 37.85
C TYR A 529 0.93 14.90 38.86
N LYS A 530 1.11 13.58 38.96
CA LYS A 530 2.24 12.94 39.63
C LYS A 530 2.63 11.65 38.90
N TYR A 531 3.90 11.30 39.06
CA TYR A 531 4.40 9.99 38.66
C TYR A 531 4.17 8.94 39.76
N LEU A 532 3.99 7.70 39.33
CA LEU A 532 3.93 6.54 40.19
C LEU A 532 4.71 5.38 39.58
N ARG A 533 5.36 4.62 40.44
CA ARG A 533 6.07 3.40 40.11
C ARG A 533 5.18 2.22 40.44
N LYS A 534 5.02 1.29 39.51
CA LYS A 534 4.30 0.03 39.76
C LYS A 534 5.22 -1.16 39.62
N ASP A 535 5.12 -2.09 40.56
CA ASP A 535 5.72 -3.42 40.45
C ASP A 535 4.87 -4.37 39.57
N ALA A 536 5.36 -5.58 39.33
CA ALA A 536 4.66 -6.60 38.56
C ALA A 536 3.35 -7.10 39.20
N ALA A 537 3.15 -6.87 40.50
CA ALA A 537 1.91 -7.19 41.22
C ALA A 537 0.89 -6.03 41.18
N GLY A 538 1.26 -4.89 40.59
CA GLY A 538 0.41 -3.70 40.46
C GLY A 538 0.43 -2.78 41.68
N ASN A 539 1.30 -3.01 42.67
CA ASN A 539 1.45 -2.12 43.82
C ASN A 539 2.06 -0.79 43.36
N ALA A 540 1.40 0.32 43.67
CA ALA A 540 1.83 1.65 43.24
C ALA A 540 2.52 2.43 44.38
N VAL A 541 3.74 2.92 44.12
CA VAL A 541 4.46 3.88 44.96
C VAL A 541 4.46 5.22 44.24
N TRP A 542 3.93 6.26 44.88
CA TRP A 542 3.91 7.61 44.33
C TRP A 542 5.24 8.32 44.55
N GLU A 543 5.60 9.22 43.65
CA GLU A 543 6.71 10.16 43.92
C GLU A 543 6.40 11.01 45.17
N SER A 544 7.43 11.49 45.88
CA SER A 544 7.29 12.30 47.08
C SER A 544 6.92 13.77 46.76
N GLY A 545 6.48 14.51 47.79
CA GLY A 545 6.06 15.91 47.67
C GLY A 545 4.65 16.12 47.12
N GLY A 546 4.30 17.40 46.96
CA GLY A 546 3.00 17.83 46.41
C GLY A 546 2.86 17.58 44.91
N ASN A 547 1.63 17.70 44.41
CA ASN A 547 1.30 17.54 42.98
C ASN A 547 2.12 18.50 42.12
N ARG A 548 2.57 18.03 40.95
CA ARG A 548 3.13 18.90 39.91
C ARG A 548 1.98 19.62 39.23
N THR A 549 2.23 20.82 38.72
CA THR A 549 1.23 21.60 37.96
C THR A 549 1.88 22.09 36.68
N ALA A 550 1.19 21.99 35.57
CA ALA A 550 1.64 22.53 34.29
C ALA A 550 0.46 23.05 33.47
N THR A 551 0.77 23.89 32.47
CA THR A 551 -0.23 24.46 31.57
C THR A 551 0.21 24.22 30.13
N VAL A 552 -0.66 23.58 29.35
CA VAL A 552 -0.41 23.36 27.93
C VAL A 552 -0.40 24.71 27.21
N GLY A 553 0.63 24.97 26.40
CA GLY A 553 0.74 26.19 25.61
C GLY A 553 -0.43 26.38 24.64
N THR A 554 -0.61 27.60 24.13
CA THR A 554 -1.64 27.89 23.11
C THR A 554 -1.27 27.42 21.71
N THR A 555 0.00 27.03 21.49
CA THR A 555 0.54 26.44 20.25
C THR A 555 1.68 25.48 20.59
N GLY A 556 1.73 24.31 19.94
CA GLY A 556 2.80 23.31 20.09
C GLY A 556 2.64 22.35 21.29
N ALA A 557 3.59 21.44 21.45
CA ALA A 557 3.64 20.50 22.57
C ALA A 557 4.34 21.14 23.79
N LEU A 558 3.77 20.96 24.98
CA LEU A 558 4.41 21.27 26.25
C LEU A 558 5.35 20.11 26.62
N THR A 559 6.65 20.36 26.69
CA THR A 559 7.62 19.36 27.20
C THR A 559 7.84 19.55 28.70
N LEU A 560 7.71 18.45 29.46
CA LEU A 560 7.94 18.39 30.90
C LEU A 560 9.17 17.52 31.16
N ASP A 561 10.32 18.13 31.43
CA ASP A 561 11.56 17.43 31.78
C ASP A 561 11.70 17.35 33.31
N ASP A 562 11.16 16.29 33.88
CA ASP A 562 11.10 16.04 35.31
C ASP A 562 12.20 15.07 35.79
N THR A 563 12.56 15.19 37.07
CA THR A 563 13.30 14.15 37.79
C THR A 563 12.37 13.53 38.83
N TRP A 564 12.40 12.19 38.96
CA TRP A 564 11.62 11.47 39.97
C TRP A 564 11.91 12.01 41.38
N ARG A 565 10.86 12.32 42.13
CA ARG A 565 10.98 12.72 43.55
C ARG A 565 10.93 11.45 44.41
N GLY A 566 12.09 11.01 44.86
CA GLY A 566 12.29 9.84 45.71
C GLY A 566 11.59 9.93 47.06
#